data_AF-A0A242CRG4-F1
#
_entry.id   AF-A0A242CRG4-F1
#
_cell.length_a   1.000
_cell.length_b   1.000
_cell.length_c   1.000
_cell.angle_alpha   90.00
_cell.angle_beta   90.00
_cell.angle_gamma   90.00
#
_symmetry.space_group_name_H-M   'P 1'
#
loop_
_entity.id
_entity.type
_entity.pdbx_description
1 polymer ?
#
loop_
_entity_poly.entity_id
_entity_poly.type
_entity_poly.pdbx_seq_one_letter_code
_entity_poly.pdbx_strand_id
1 'polypeptide(L)'
;MLLFFSLFFFNRLNFYYFLCKLPYHLRNNYDTFNKKEKVGGFMKIIGYARSTITDNSTSEQLNKLEEFGCHEFFHETFSVEESEENHSLESVVAQMQPGDTLVVTELHRLGKTTRQLTDLTDLLKQRELHLVSLAEQIDTRGPMGQVYFNLMEGLAIMERSLIKERTLVGLNKARKKGKIGGRPKIDPKTIKKIRQLYYEKKETIQYISEKCGVSVGTCYKYIKLSEEEWNKLRS
;
A
#
# COMPACT_ATOMS: atom_id res chain seq x y z
N MET A 1 8.98 45.37 13.51
CA MET A 1 9.15 44.97 12.10
C MET A 1 9.97 46.04 11.35
N LEU A 2 11.23 46.26 11.76
CA LEU A 2 12.23 47.11 11.05
C LEU A 2 13.66 46.98 11.64
N LEU A 3 13.94 45.95 12.45
CA LEU A 3 15.27 45.72 13.07
C LEU A 3 15.75 44.27 12.90
N PHE A 4 15.28 43.57 11.85
CA PHE A 4 15.73 42.19 11.56
C PHE A 4 16.59 42.08 10.30
N PHE A 5 16.81 43.18 9.58
CA PHE A 5 17.49 43.16 8.28
C PHE A 5 18.99 43.53 8.33
N SER A 6 19.56 43.88 9.49
CA SER A 6 20.96 44.33 9.58
C SER A 6 21.97 43.33 10.16
N LEU A 7 21.56 42.09 10.45
CA LEU A 7 22.47 41.07 11.01
C LEU A 7 22.97 40.01 10.01
N PHE A 8 22.89 40.27 8.70
CA PHE A 8 23.33 39.30 7.69
C PHE A 8 24.84 39.37 7.34
N PHE A 9 25.63 40.15 8.10
CA PHE A 9 27.07 40.29 7.89
C PHE A 9 27.89 39.98 9.15
N PHE A 10 27.50 38.93 9.91
CA PHE A 10 28.29 38.44 11.04
C PHE A 10 28.93 37.08 10.70
N ASN A 11 30.25 37.15 10.50
CA ASN A 11 31.26 36.09 10.42
C ASN A 11 30.79 34.66 10.81
N ARG A 12 30.90 33.70 9.87
CA ARG A 12 30.44 32.29 9.96
C ARG A 12 30.99 31.53 11.19
N LEU A 13 32.12 31.97 11.76
CA LEU A 13 32.72 31.40 12.97
C LEU A 13 31.97 31.76 14.28
N ASN A 14 31.39 32.96 14.37
CA ASN A 14 30.74 33.42 15.61
C ASN A 14 29.33 32.83 15.82
N PHE A 15 28.67 32.42 14.74
CA PHE A 15 27.32 31.82 14.81
C PHE A 15 27.34 30.41 15.43
N TYR A 16 28.37 29.61 15.13
CA TYR A 16 28.55 28.29 15.73
C TYR A 16 28.79 28.36 17.24
N TYR A 17 29.51 29.38 17.70
CA TYR A 17 29.75 29.59 19.13
C TYR A 17 28.48 29.98 19.88
N PHE A 18 27.58 30.73 19.24
CA PHE A 18 26.28 31.11 19.80
C PHE A 18 25.32 29.91 19.93
N LEU A 19 25.31 29.00 18.94
CA LEU A 19 24.50 27.78 18.93
C LEU A 19 24.92 26.74 19.99
N CYS A 20 26.16 26.77 20.50
CA CYS A 20 26.60 25.92 21.61
C CYS A 20 26.16 26.41 23.00
N LYS A 21 25.63 27.63 23.12
CA LYS A 21 25.14 28.20 24.40
C LYS A 21 23.62 28.17 24.55
N LEU A 22 22.87 27.69 23.56
CA LEU A 22 21.42 27.61 23.63
C LEU A 22 20.97 26.31 24.34
N PRO A 23 19.92 26.36 25.18
CA PRO A 23 19.40 25.20 25.90
C PRO A 23 18.89 24.12 24.92
N TYR A 24 19.13 22.85 25.26
CA TYR A 24 18.95 21.66 24.40
C TYR A 24 17.60 21.56 23.68
N HIS A 25 16.52 22.08 24.28
CA HIS A 25 15.18 22.05 23.66
C HIS A 25 15.05 22.98 22.43
N LEU A 26 15.84 24.06 22.35
CA LEU A 26 15.87 24.94 21.18
C LEU A 26 16.81 24.42 20.08
N ARG A 27 17.61 23.38 20.36
CA ARG A 27 18.45 22.73 19.35
C ARG A 27 17.65 21.88 18.36
N ASN A 28 16.66 21.14 18.87
CA ASN A 28 15.93 20.17 18.06
C ASN A 28 15.08 20.78 16.94
N ASN A 29 14.78 22.08 16.98
CA ASN A 29 14.06 22.75 15.89
C ASN A 29 14.96 23.23 14.74
N TYR A 30 16.28 23.35 14.94
CA TYR A 30 17.20 23.60 13.81
C TYR A 30 17.60 22.29 13.12
N ASP A 31 17.68 21.17 13.84
CA ASP A 31 18.02 19.86 13.27
C ASP A 31 16.89 19.30 12.39
N THR A 32 15.62 19.62 12.70
CA THR A 32 14.47 19.28 11.85
C THR A 32 14.38 20.16 10.60
N PHE A 33 14.82 21.42 10.67
CA PHE A 33 14.88 22.31 9.50
C PHE A 33 16.04 21.94 8.57
N ASN A 34 17.20 21.56 9.12
CA ASN A 34 18.40 21.24 8.35
C ASN A 34 18.40 19.81 7.75
N LYS A 35 17.47 18.93 8.17
CA LYS A 35 17.24 17.64 7.48
C LYS A 35 16.59 17.82 6.10
N LYS A 36 15.90 18.95 5.84
CA LYS A 36 15.34 19.28 4.53
C LYS A 36 16.36 19.83 3.52
N GLU A 37 17.51 20.35 3.97
CA GLU A 37 18.56 20.90 3.08
C GLU A 37 19.72 19.92 2.82
N LYS A 38 19.71 18.73 3.43
CA LYS A 38 20.77 17.72 3.29
C LYS A 38 20.50 16.60 2.27
N VAL A 39 19.69 16.85 1.25
CA VAL A 39 19.67 16.02 0.04
C VAL A 39 20.36 16.80 -1.08
N GLY A 40 21.68 16.97 -0.95
CA GLY A 40 22.56 17.36 -2.05
C GLY A 40 22.80 16.17 -2.99
N GLY A 41 21.75 15.42 -3.32
CA GLY A 41 21.74 14.43 -4.38
C GLY A 41 21.13 15.07 -5.61
N PHE A 42 21.74 14.85 -6.78
CA PHE A 42 21.10 15.21 -8.04
C PHE A 42 19.73 14.55 -8.10
N MET A 43 18.66 15.35 -8.20
CA MET A 43 17.30 14.83 -8.43
C MET A 43 17.30 14.11 -9.77
N LYS A 44 17.08 12.80 -9.75
CA LYS A 44 17.03 12.02 -10.98
C LYS A 44 15.65 12.15 -11.62
N ILE A 45 15.67 12.30 -12.94
CA ILE A 45 14.47 12.24 -13.78
C ILE A 45 14.53 10.92 -14.52
N ILE A 46 13.63 10.01 -14.18
CA ILE A 46 13.60 8.64 -14.67
C ILE A 46 12.40 8.47 -15.58
N GLY A 47 12.65 8.10 -16.83
CA GLY A 47 11.62 7.79 -17.81
C GLY A 47 11.18 6.33 -17.70
N TYR A 48 9.87 6.08 -17.68
CA TYR A 48 9.30 4.74 -17.70
C TYR A 48 8.40 4.55 -18.92
N ALA A 49 8.70 3.54 -19.72
CA ALA A 49 7.93 3.15 -20.88
C ALA A 49 7.36 1.74 -20.72
N ARG A 50 6.16 1.51 -21.27
CA ARG A 50 5.55 0.17 -21.23
C ARG A 50 4.90 -0.15 -22.56
N SER A 51 5.27 -1.28 -23.14
CA SER A 51 4.59 -1.85 -24.30
C SER A 51 3.46 -2.78 -23.88
N THR A 52 2.35 -2.67 -24.59
CA THR A 52 1.22 -3.59 -24.53
C THR A 52 1.26 -4.51 -25.74
N ILE A 53 0.43 -5.55 -25.74
CA ILE A 53 0.31 -6.50 -26.86
C ILE A 53 -0.03 -5.78 -28.19
N THR A 54 -0.71 -4.64 -28.11
CA THR A 54 -1.16 -3.86 -29.25
C THR A 54 -0.14 -2.82 -29.73
N ASP A 55 0.93 -2.58 -28.97
CA ASP A 55 1.93 -1.60 -29.36
C ASP A 55 2.93 -2.23 -30.33
N ASN A 56 3.08 -1.63 -31.51
CA ASN A 56 4.04 -2.10 -32.52
C ASN A 56 5.50 -1.85 -32.09
N SER A 57 5.77 -0.81 -31.29
CA SER A 57 7.12 -0.46 -30.82
C SER A 57 7.10 0.55 -29.65
N THR A 58 8.09 0.47 -28.76
CA THR A 58 8.27 1.40 -27.61
C THR A 58 9.02 2.69 -27.98
N SER A 59 9.57 2.78 -29.20
CA SER A 59 10.43 3.88 -29.64
C SER A 59 9.79 5.27 -29.55
N GLU A 60 8.51 5.41 -29.90
CA GLU A 60 7.80 6.69 -29.78
C GLU A 60 7.70 7.16 -28.33
N GLN A 61 7.54 6.23 -27.38
CA GLN A 61 7.50 6.58 -25.96
C GLN A 61 8.88 7.06 -25.49
N LEU A 62 9.93 6.32 -25.85
CA LEU A 62 11.31 6.68 -25.48
C LEU A 62 11.70 8.05 -26.03
N ASN A 63 11.38 8.34 -27.31
CA ASN A 63 11.67 9.65 -27.91
C ASN A 63 11.00 10.81 -27.13
N LYS A 64 9.75 10.64 -26.70
CA LYS A 64 9.04 11.66 -25.89
C LYS A 64 9.67 11.84 -24.51
N LEU A 65 10.16 10.75 -23.90
CA LEU A 65 10.84 10.80 -22.61
C LEU A 65 12.24 11.43 -22.74
N GLU A 66 12.94 11.17 -23.84
CA GLU A 66 14.22 11.81 -24.18
C GLU A 66 14.04 13.32 -24.41
N GLU A 67 13.02 13.72 -25.15
CA GLU A 67 12.69 15.13 -25.40
C GLU A 67 12.39 15.88 -24.09
N PHE A 68 11.77 15.21 -23.11
CA PHE A 68 11.55 15.77 -21.77
C PHE A 68 12.84 15.95 -20.95
N GLY A 69 13.91 15.22 -21.29
CA GLY A 69 15.20 15.30 -20.60
C GLY A 69 15.39 14.28 -19.48
N CYS A 70 14.82 13.08 -19.60
CA CYS A 70 15.07 12.00 -18.64
C CYS A 70 16.54 11.54 -18.68
N HIS A 71 17.12 11.26 -17.52
CA HIS A 71 18.52 10.83 -17.38
C HIS A 71 18.69 9.31 -17.53
N GLU A 72 17.66 8.56 -17.18
CA GLU A 72 17.65 7.11 -17.15
C GLU A 72 16.30 6.62 -17.66
N PHE A 73 16.29 5.53 -18.42
CA PHE A 73 15.09 4.99 -19.05
C PHE A 73 14.93 3.53 -18.68
N PHE A 74 13.73 3.18 -18.25
CA PHE A 74 13.32 1.80 -18.02
C PHE A 74 12.17 1.47 -18.94
N HIS A 75 12.16 0.25 -19.47
CA HIS A 75 11.03 -0.24 -20.24
C HIS A 75 10.53 -1.58 -19.71
N GLU A 76 9.21 -1.73 -19.70
CA GLU A 76 8.54 -3.00 -19.42
C GLU A 76 7.91 -3.53 -20.71
N THR A 77 8.27 -4.75 -21.10
CA THR A 77 7.73 -5.41 -22.29
C THR A 77 6.79 -6.55 -21.89
N PHE A 78 5.67 -6.70 -22.63
CA PHE A 78 4.70 -7.78 -22.38
C PHE A 78 5.23 -9.19 -22.74
N SER A 79 6.21 -9.29 -23.64
CA SER A 79 6.82 -10.57 -24.00
C SER A 79 7.55 -11.16 -22.79
N VAL A 80 7.21 -12.40 -22.45
CA VAL A 80 7.76 -13.18 -21.31
C VAL A 80 9.21 -13.60 -21.52
N GLU A 81 9.83 -13.21 -22.64
CA GLU A 81 11.27 -13.35 -22.81
C GLU A 81 11.94 -12.44 -21.78
N GLU A 82 12.53 -13.06 -20.74
CA GLU A 82 13.33 -12.43 -19.70
C GLU A 82 14.58 -11.80 -20.35
N SER A 83 14.41 -10.66 -21.01
CA SER A 83 15.54 -9.81 -21.36
C SER A 83 16.00 -9.10 -20.08
N GLU A 84 17.32 -8.99 -19.90
CA GLU A 84 17.95 -8.28 -18.77
C GLU A 84 17.52 -6.81 -18.69
N GLU A 85 16.94 -6.28 -19.77
CA GLU A 85 16.46 -4.90 -19.90
C GLU A 85 15.01 -4.71 -19.42
N ASN A 86 14.25 -5.78 -19.19
CA ASN A 86 12.84 -5.72 -18.78
C ASN A 86 12.69 -5.43 -17.28
N HIS A 87 12.50 -4.15 -16.94
CA HIS A 87 12.39 -3.71 -15.55
C HIS A 87 10.94 -3.45 -15.17
N SER A 88 10.45 -4.14 -14.14
CA SER A 88 9.11 -3.87 -13.61
C SER A 88 9.05 -2.48 -12.98
N LEU A 89 7.90 -1.80 -13.10
CA LEU A 89 7.64 -0.52 -12.43
C LEU A 89 8.00 -0.54 -10.94
N GLU A 90 7.69 -1.64 -10.26
CA GLU A 90 7.99 -1.83 -8.83
C GLU A 90 9.50 -1.84 -8.56
N SER A 91 10.30 -2.48 -9.43
CA SER A 91 11.76 -2.49 -9.30
C SER A 91 12.36 -1.10 -9.52
N VAL A 92 11.82 -0.33 -10.47
CA VAL A 92 12.24 1.04 -10.76
C VAL A 92 11.95 1.93 -9.55
N VAL A 93 10.71 1.91 -9.06
CA VAL A 93 10.31 2.69 -7.87
C VAL A 93 11.09 2.25 -6.63
N ALA A 94 11.48 0.98 -6.50
CA ALA A 94 12.32 0.51 -5.40
C ALA A 94 13.69 1.22 -5.37
N GLN A 95 14.32 1.42 -6.53
CA GLN A 95 15.65 2.02 -6.68
C GLN A 95 15.65 3.54 -6.50
N MET A 96 14.52 4.21 -6.74
CA MET A 96 14.36 5.66 -6.61
C MET A 96 14.60 6.16 -5.18
N GLN A 97 15.21 7.34 -5.09
CA GLN A 97 15.48 8.06 -3.85
C GLN A 97 14.49 9.22 -3.66
N PRO A 98 14.23 9.65 -2.40
CA PRO A 98 13.40 10.82 -2.13
C PRO A 98 13.83 12.05 -2.95
N GLY A 99 12.86 12.69 -3.61
CA GLY A 99 13.07 13.80 -4.54
C GLY A 99 13.23 13.41 -6.01
N ASP A 100 13.41 12.12 -6.33
CA ASP A 100 13.44 11.65 -7.72
C ASP A 100 12.06 11.78 -8.39
N THR A 101 12.07 11.94 -9.71
CA THR A 101 10.87 12.13 -10.53
C THR A 101 10.72 10.98 -11.52
N LEU A 102 9.58 10.30 -11.47
CA LEU A 102 9.16 9.32 -12.46
C LEU A 102 8.38 10.04 -13.57
N VAL A 103 8.81 9.87 -14.81
CA VAL A 103 8.19 10.47 -15.99
C VAL A 103 7.60 9.37 -16.86
N VAL A 104 6.34 9.53 -17.25
CA VAL A 104 5.65 8.63 -18.18
C VAL A 104 4.98 9.43 -19.29
N THR A 105 4.79 8.80 -20.44
CA THR A 105 4.04 9.43 -21.53
C THR A 105 2.56 9.60 -21.19
N GLU A 106 1.95 8.56 -20.61
CA GLU A 106 0.52 8.48 -20.33
C GLU A 106 0.29 7.67 -19.05
N LEU A 107 -0.75 8.00 -18.27
CA LEU A 107 -0.98 7.37 -16.96
C LEU A 107 -1.32 5.88 -17.04
N HIS A 108 -1.99 5.42 -18.10
CA HIS A 108 -2.33 4.00 -18.26
C HIS A 108 -1.10 3.10 -18.47
N ARG A 109 0.07 3.67 -18.73
CA ARG A 109 1.34 2.93 -18.79
C ARG A 109 1.79 2.45 -17.40
N LEU A 110 1.33 3.11 -16.34
CA LEU A 110 1.66 2.78 -14.95
C LEU A 110 0.79 1.66 -14.35
N GLY A 111 -0.36 1.36 -14.95
CA GLY A 111 -1.27 0.36 -14.39
C GLY A 111 -2.46 0.07 -15.28
N LYS A 112 -3.00 -1.15 -15.18
CA LYS A 112 -4.18 -1.62 -15.92
C LYS A 112 -5.49 -1.22 -15.27
N THR A 113 -5.44 -0.78 -14.01
CA THR A 113 -6.63 -0.47 -13.20
C THR A 113 -6.44 0.84 -12.45
N THR A 114 -7.54 1.54 -12.19
CA THR A 114 -7.56 2.75 -11.36
C THR A 114 -6.99 2.49 -9.96
N ARG A 115 -7.25 1.30 -9.40
CA ARG A 115 -6.68 0.87 -8.13
C ARG A 115 -5.16 0.85 -8.13
N GLN A 116 -4.56 0.24 -9.16
CA GLN A 116 -3.09 0.22 -9.28
C GLN A 116 -2.51 1.63 -9.35
N LEU A 117 -3.16 2.53 -10.09
CA LEU A 117 -2.72 3.92 -10.17
C LEU A 117 -2.84 4.66 -8.84
N THR A 118 -3.96 4.49 -8.13
CA THR A 118 -4.14 5.12 -6.80
C THR A 118 -3.17 4.56 -5.76
N ASP A 119 -2.96 3.24 -5.72
CA ASP A 119 -1.98 2.61 -4.83
C ASP A 119 -0.53 3.04 -5.16
N LEU A 120 -0.19 3.19 -6.45
CA LEU A 120 1.12 3.70 -6.88
C LEU A 120 1.32 5.16 -6.46
N THR A 121 0.33 6.02 -6.73
CA THR A 121 0.43 7.45 -6.37
C THR A 121 0.54 7.66 -4.86
N ASP A 122 -0.16 6.85 -4.05
CA ASP A 122 0.00 6.80 -2.60
C ASP A 122 1.42 6.37 -2.20
N LEU A 123 1.99 5.35 -2.86
CA LEU A 123 3.37 4.90 -2.64
C LEU A 123 4.40 5.99 -2.96
N LEU A 124 4.26 6.66 -4.11
CA LEU A 124 5.14 7.76 -4.52
C LEU A 124 5.08 8.90 -3.51
N LYS A 125 3.89 9.29 -3.05
CA LYS A 125 3.69 10.31 -2.00
C LYS A 125 4.39 9.94 -0.70
N GLN A 126 4.26 8.69 -0.25
CA GLN A 126 4.89 8.20 0.99
C GLN A 126 6.42 8.18 0.93
N ARG A 127 6.98 7.96 -0.27
CA ARG A 127 8.43 7.94 -0.50
C ARG A 127 9.01 9.28 -0.93
N GLU A 128 8.20 10.35 -0.89
CA GLU A 128 8.60 11.70 -1.33
C GLU A 128 9.12 11.70 -2.78
N LEU A 129 8.51 10.89 -3.64
CA LEU A 129 8.80 10.80 -5.08
C LEU A 129 7.80 11.63 -5.88
N HIS A 130 8.24 12.11 -7.03
CA HIS A 130 7.40 12.89 -7.95
C HIS A 130 6.98 12.06 -9.16
N LEU A 131 5.85 12.44 -9.74
CA LEU A 131 5.27 11.86 -10.94
C LEU A 131 5.05 12.98 -11.96
N VAL A 132 5.45 12.73 -13.20
CA VAL A 132 5.10 13.55 -14.36
C VAL A 132 4.45 12.67 -15.42
N SER A 133 3.29 13.11 -15.91
CA SER A 133 2.63 12.50 -17.06
C SER A 133 2.53 13.50 -18.19
N LEU A 134 3.12 13.17 -19.34
CA LEU A 134 3.25 14.10 -20.47
C LEU A 134 1.90 14.38 -21.15
N ALA A 135 1.07 13.36 -21.38
CA ALA A 135 -0.21 13.52 -22.07
C ALA A 135 -1.27 14.26 -21.24
N GLU A 136 -1.37 13.94 -19.95
CA GLU A 136 -2.32 14.56 -19.03
C GLU A 136 -1.80 15.88 -18.43
N GLN A 137 -0.57 16.28 -18.77
CA GLN A 137 0.09 17.50 -18.29
C GLN A 137 0.12 17.60 -16.75
N ILE A 138 0.40 16.47 -16.11
CA ILE A 138 0.44 16.38 -14.65
C ILE A 138 1.88 16.46 -14.22
N ASP A 139 2.18 17.35 -13.27
CA ASP A 139 3.49 17.47 -12.64
C ASP A 139 3.32 17.59 -11.13
N THR A 140 3.80 16.58 -10.38
CA THR A 140 3.69 16.55 -8.93
C THR A 140 4.85 17.18 -8.16
N ARG A 141 5.80 17.82 -8.84
CA ARG A 141 6.91 18.57 -8.21
C ARG A 141 6.45 19.92 -7.66
N GLY A 142 5.42 20.50 -8.27
CA GLY A 142 4.88 21.81 -7.90
C GLY A 142 3.72 21.75 -6.90
N PRO A 143 3.16 22.92 -6.51
CA PRO A 143 1.99 23.01 -5.64
C PRO A 143 0.76 22.23 -6.17
N MET A 144 0.63 22.14 -7.50
CA MET A 144 -0.41 21.35 -8.15
C MET A 144 -0.28 19.85 -7.90
N GLY A 145 0.92 19.37 -7.58
CA GLY A 145 1.16 17.99 -7.18
C GLY A 145 0.40 17.59 -5.93
N GLN A 146 0.36 18.47 -4.92
CA GLN A 146 -0.39 18.19 -3.70
C GLN A 146 -1.89 18.05 -3.98
N VAL A 147 -2.42 18.87 -4.90
CA VAL A 147 -3.82 18.77 -5.33
C VAL A 147 -4.08 17.45 -6.03
N TYR A 148 -3.17 17.03 -6.92
CA TYR A 148 -3.26 15.74 -7.60
C TYR A 148 -3.24 14.56 -6.62
N PHE A 149 -2.33 14.57 -5.64
CA PHE A 149 -2.29 13.52 -4.61
C PHE A 149 -3.58 13.46 -3.79
N ASN A 150 -4.14 14.61 -3.41
CA ASN A 150 -5.41 14.65 -2.66
C ASN A 150 -6.59 14.15 -3.51
N LEU A 151 -6.59 14.43 -4.81
CA LEU A 151 -7.58 13.91 -5.74
C LEU A 151 -7.49 12.38 -5.84
N MET A 152 -6.29 11.84 -6.02
CA MET A 152 -6.07 10.38 -6.09
C MET A 152 -6.48 9.68 -4.79
N GLU A 153 -6.17 10.28 -3.64
CA GLU A 153 -6.60 9.78 -2.32
C GLU A 153 -8.14 9.74 -2.21
N GLY A 154 -8.82 10.80 -2.66
CA GLY A 154 -10.29 10.83 -2.73
C GLY A 154 -10.87 9.76 -3.65
N LEU A 155 -10.26 9.53 -4.82
CA LEU A 155 -10.65 8.48 -5.74
C LEU A 155 -10.47 7.08 -5.13
N ALA A 156 -9.35 6.84 -4.44
CA ALA A 156 -9.08 5.57 -3.76
C ALA A 156 -10.14 5.26 -2.69
N ILE A 157 -10.52 6.28 -1.90
CA ILE A 157 -11.57 6.17 -0.87
C ILE A 157 -12.93 5.87 -1.51
N MET A 158 -13.28 6.58 -2.60
CA MET A 158 -14.52 6.36 -3.33
C MET A 158 -14.60 4.93 -3.88
N GLU A 159 -13.54 4.43 -4.51
CA GLU A 159 -13.50 3.07 -5.08
C GLU A 159 -13.72 2.00 -3.99
N ARG A 160 -12.99 2.09 -2.88
CA ARG A 160 -13.14 1.18 -1.73
C ARG A 160 -14.57 1.20 -1.18
N SER A 161 -15.18 2.38 -1.10
CA SER A 161 -16.56 2.54 -0.62
C SER A 161 -17.56 1.87 -1.56
N LEU A 162 -17.43 2.06 -2.87
CA LEU A 162 -18.30 1.44 -3.88
C LEU A 162 -18.18 -0.09 -3.89
N ILE A 163 -16.97 -0.64 -3.75
CA ILE A 163 -16.76 -2.09 -3.65
C ILE A 163 -17.50 -2.64 -2.41
N LYS A 164 -17.30 -2.00 -1.25
CA LYS A 164 -17.96 -2.40 0.01
C LYS A 164 -19.48 -2.39 -0.12
N GLU A 165 -20.04 -1.33 -0.71
CA GLU A 165 -21.49 -1.22 -0.93
C GLU A 165 -22.01 -2.36 -1.82
N ARG A 166 -21.37 -2.61 -2.96
CA ARG A 166 -21.77 -3.71 -3.87
C ARG A 166 -21.72 -5.07 -3.18
N THR A 167 -20.67 -5.33 -2.38
CA THR A 167 -20.56 -6.58 -1.61
C THR A 167 -21.70 -6.70 -0.60
N LEU A 168 -22.04 -5.64 0.14
CA LEU A 168 -23.13 -5.64 1.11
C LEU A 168 -24.49 -5.90 0.43
N VAL A 169 -24.75 -5.27 -0.70
CA VAL A 169 -25.97 -5.50 -1.50
C VAL A 169 -26.04 -6.96 -1.95
N GLY A 170 -24.94 -7.52 -2.45
CA GLY A 170 -24.85 -8.93 -2.85
C GLY A 170 -25.10 -9.90 -1.69
N LEU A 171 -24.46 -9.66 -0.54
CA LEU A 171 -24.63 -10.46 0.68
C LEU A 171 -26.07 -10.40 1.20
N ASN A 172 -26.69 -9.23 1.20
CA ASN A 172 -28.08 -9.07 1.64
C ASN A 172 -29.05 -9.79 0.70
N LYS A 173 -28.81 -9.74 -0.62
CA LYS A 173 -29.57 -10.53 -1.61
C LYS A 173 -29.40 -12.03 -1.39
N ALA A 174 -28.19 -12.50 -1.09
CA ALA A 174 -27.92 -13.91 -0.80
C ALA A 174 -28.60 -14.39 0.49
N ARG A 175 -28.53 -13.60 1.56
CA ARG A 175 -29.20 -13.87 2.84
C ARG A 175 -30.72 -13.96 2.70
N LYS A 176 -31.32 -13.05 1.92
CA LYS A 176 -32.76 -13.12 1.59
C LYS A 176 -33.15 -14.41 0.86
N LYS A 177 -32.23 -15.03 0.12
CA LYS A 177 -32.40 -16.34 -0.52
C LYS A 177 -32.01 -17.52 0.40
N GLY A 178 -31.83 -17.30 1.70
CA GLY A 178 -31.45 -18.32 2.67
C GLY A 178 -29.95 -18.66 2.71
N LYS A 179 -29.11 -18.00 1.89
CA LYS A 179 -27.66 -18.21 1.90
C LYS A 179 -27.00 -17.28 2.93
N ILE A 180 -26.84 -17.78 4.15
CA ILE A 180 -26.33 -16.99 5.30
C ILE A 180 -24.82 -16.69 5.18
N GLY A 181 -24.06 -17.58 4.52
CA GLY A 181 -22.60 -17.50 4.43
C GLY A 181 -21.88 -17.92 5.72
N GLY A 182 -20.56 -17.83 5.74
CA GLY A 182 -19.71 -18.18 6.90
C GLY A 182 -19.23 -19.64 6.91
N ARG A 183 -18.43 -19.99 7.94
CA ARG A 183 -17.92 -21.35 8.13
C ARG A 183 -19.08 -22.30 8.47
N PRO A 184 -19.24 -23.44 7.78
CA PRO A 184 -20.25 -24.44 8.14
C PRO A 184 -20.12 -24.84 9.62
N LYS A 185 -21.25 -24.89 10.32
CA LYS A 185 -21.28 -25.43 11.68
C LYS A 185 -20.97 -26.93 11.62
N ILE A 186 -20.29 -27.43 12.65
CA ILE A 186 -20.11 -28.87 12.83
C ILE A 186 -21.49 -29.52 13.05
N ASP A 187 -21.65 -30.77 12.60
CA ASP A 187 -22.86 -31.54 12.83
C ASP A 187 -23.12 -31.73 14.35
N PRO A 188 -24.33 -31.40 14.85
CA PRO A 188 -24.73 -31.67 16.24
C PRO A 188 -24.49 -33.11 16.69
N LYS A 189 -24.58 -34.09 15.78
CA LYS A 189 -24.29 -35.51 16.12
C LYS A 189 -22.84 -35.71 16.50
N THR A 190 -21.92 -35.05 15.78
CA THR A 190 -20.48 -35.10 16.10
C THR A 190 -20.21 -34.42 17.43
N ILE A 191 -20.86 -33.30 17.73
CA ILE A 191 -20.75 -32.64 19.06
C ILE A 191 -21.23 -33.59 20.17
N LYS A 192 -22.39 -34.23 20.00
CA LYS A 192 -22.91 -35.20 20.96
C LYS A 192 -21.90 -36.33 21.18
N LYS A 193 -21.35 -36.89 20.12
CA LYS A 193 -20.36 -37.97 20.17
C LYS A 193 -19.11 -37.55 20.95
N ILE A 194 -18.58 -36.34 20.71
CA ILE A 194 -17.45 -35.78 21.45
C ILE A 194 -17.75 -35.72 22.95
N ARG A 195 -18.91 -35.18 23.33
CA ARG A 195 -19.31 -35.04 24.75
C ARG A 195 -19.51 -36.41 25.42
N GLN A 196 -20.12 -37.37 24.72
CA GLN A 196 -20.30 -38.73 25.26
C GLN A 196 -18.98 -39.47 25.47
N LEU A 197 -18.06 -39.41 24.50
CA LEU A 197 -16.75 -40.04 24.63
C LEU A 197 -15.94 -39.44 25.79
N TYR A 198 -16.11 -38.14 26.07
CA TYR A 198 -15.41 -37.47 27.16
C TYR A 198 -16.05 -37.73 28.54
N TYR A 199 -17.35 -37.50 28.71
CA TYR A 199 -18.00 -37.58 30.02
C TYR A 199 -18.39 -39.00 30.43
N GLU A 200 -18.87 -39.83 29.50
CA GLU A 200 -19.33 -41.19 29.81
C GLU A 200 -18.17 -42.19 29.77
N LYS A 201 -17.36 -42.16 28.70
CA LYS A 201 -16.28 -43.13 28.47
C LYS A 201 -14.91 -42.71 29.01
N LYS A 202 -14.76 -41.44 29.42
CA LYS A 202 -13.51 -40.87 29.96
C LYS A 202 -12.28 -41.08 29.06
N GLU A 203 -12.50 -41.03 27.74
CA GLU A 203 -11.45 -41.22 26.74
C GLU A 203 -10.49 -40.01 26.64
N THR A 204 -9.29 -40.24 26.11
CA THR A 204 -8.33 -39.15 25.87
C THR A 204 -8.78 -38.24 24.73
N ILE A 205 -8.41 -36.96 24.82
CA ILE A 205 -8.86 -35.95 23.87
C ILE A 205 -8.25 -36.18 22.48
N GLN A 206 -7.03 -36.69 22.41
CA GLN A 206 -6.36 -37.11 21.18
C GLN A 206 -7.16 -38.21 20.48
N TYR A 207 -7.57 -39.23 21.21
CA TYR A 207 -8.41 -40.30 20.67
C TYR A 207 -9.77 -39.79 20.18
N ILE A 208 -10.42 -38.89 20.93
CA ILE A 208 -11.69 -38.27 20.53
C ILE A 208 -11.55 -37.45 19.25
N SER A 209 -10.45 -36.69 19.13
CA SER A 209 -10.10 -35.87 17.96
C SER A 209 -10.00 -36.73 16.70
N GLU A 210 -9.22 -37.80 16.75
CA GLU A 210 -9.06 -38.76 15.65
C GLU A 210 -10.37 -39.45 15.31
N LYS A 211 -11.09 -39.96 16.32
CA LYS A 211 -12.32 -40.73 16.13
C LYS A 211 -13.48 -39.91 15.58
N CYS A 212 -13.51 -38.61 15.85
CA CYS A 212 -14.55 -37.69 15.40
C CYS A 212 -14.12 -36.85 14.19
N GLY A 213 -12.87 -36.98 13.72
CA GLY A 213 -12.37 -36.25 12.55
C GLY A 213 -12.33 -34.73 12.75
N VAL A 214 -12.08 -34.27 13.97
CA VAL A 214 -12.07 -32.83 14.33
C VAL A 214 -10.80 -32.47 15.05
N SER A 215 -10.37 -31.20 14.99
CA SER A 215 -9.16 -30.77 15.70
C SER A 215 -9.35 -30.82 17.22
N VAL A 216 -8.25 -31.06 17.96
CA VAL A 216 -8.22 -31.05 19.43
C VAL A 216 -8.83 -29.77 20.01
N GLY A 217 -8.56 -28.61 19.41
CA GLY A 217 -9.16 -27.33 19.84
C GLY A 217 -10.69 -27.29 19.66
N THR A 218 -11.21 -27.94 18.61
CA THR A 218 -12.65 -28.10 18.39
C THR A 218 -13.27 -29.01 19.44
N CYS A 219 -12.60 -30.10 19.82
CA CYS A 219 -13.03 -30.96 20.94
C CYS A 219 -13.12 -30.16 22.24
N TYR A 220 -12.06 -29.46 22.63
CA TYR A 220 -12.05 -28.64 23.84
C TYR A 220 -13.17 -27.60 23.86
N LYS A 221 -13.42 -26.93 22.72
CA LYS A 221 -14.50 -25.94 22.59
C LYS A 221 -15.87 -26.54 22.95
N TYR A 222 -16.19 -27.74 22.46
CA TYR A 222 -17.49 -28.36 22.67
C TYR A 222 -17.62 -29.14 23.99
N ILE A 223 -16.50 -29.58 24.56
CA ILE A 223 -16.46 -30.17 25.90
C ILE A 223 -16.76 -29.11 26.96
N LYS A 224 -16.17 -27.92 26.83
CA LYS A 224 -16.34 -26.78 27.75
C LYS A 224 -17.66 -26.00 27.54
N LEU A 225 -18.43 -26.34 26.51
CA LEU A 225 -19.70 -25.68 26.24
C LEU A 225 -20.69 -25.91 27.40
N SER A 226 -21.36 -24.86 27.85
CA SER A 226 -22.37 -24.95 28.92
C SER A 226 -23.59 -25.78 28.47
N GLU A 227 -24.34 -26.33 29.42
CA GLU A 227 -25.50 -27.17 29.10
C GLU A 227 -26.62 -26.37 28.42
N GLU A 228 -26.75 -25.08 28.75
CA GLU A 228 -27.68 -24.15 28.09
C GLU A 228 -27.33 -23.90 26.61
N GLU A 229 -26.05 -23.69 26.31
CA GLU A 229 -25.56 -23.51 24.94
C GLU A 229 -25.65 -24.80 24.13
N TRP A 230 -25.44 -25.94 24.78
CA TRP A 230 -25.59 -27.25 24.15
C TRP A 230 -27.05 -27.52 23.77
N ASN A 231 -28.00 -27.20 24.65
CA ASN A 231 -29.42 -27.36 24.37
C ASN A 231 -29.87 -26.50 23.16
N LYS A 232 -29.32 -25.30 23.00
CA LYS A 232 -29.56 -24.43 21.83
C LYS A 232 -28.99 -24.97 20.51
N LEU A 233 -27.98 -25.85 20.56
CA LEU A 233 -27.41 -26.48 19.37
C LEU A 233 -28.14 -27.76 18.97
N ARG A 234 -28.96 -28.31 19.87
CA ARG A 234 -29.78 -29.52 19.65
C ARG A 234 -31.22 -29.18 19.24
N SER A 235 -31.73 -28.02 19.64
CA SER A 235 -33.02 -27.46 19.21
C SER A 235 -32.97 -26.93 17.78
#